data_AF-A0A401KJ16-F1
#
_entry.id   AF-A0A401KJ16-F1
#
_cell.length_a   1.000
_cell.length_b   1.000
_cell.length_c   1.000
_cell.angle_alpha   90.00
_cell.angle_beta   90.00
_cell.angle_gamma   90.00
#
_symmetry.space_group_name_H-M   'P 1'
#
loop_
_entity.id
_entity.type
_entity.pdbx_description
1 polymer ?
#
loop_
_entity_poly.entity_id
_entity_poly.type
_entity_poly.pdbx_seq_one_letter_code
_entity_poly.pdbx_strand_id
1 'polypeptide(L)'
;MKFTAALFTLLATSVMANPTKVAREPTLVERDAASITSVLSDINTQVQALDSAINSYSGGDPSKVESASSSLVSEINSGVSTVNGGSELSATDALTITGPVQDLTKEVQTTIDDLISKKSDFVSAGAGATVYSQLQKQYTASKNLADAITSKVPSSLSSIASSLSSGITDAIQKGVDAYKDVATSSASSSSEASSATSAASTTDATTAATTAASTTESSAASTSSSPVIPSSPNSSASASATPSSSASASASASPSLYTGAANVERFSYTLGGAAVAAAIAIAV
;
A
#
# COMPACT_ATOMS: atom_id res chain seq x y z
N MET A 1 -77.69 30.51 -40.96
CA MET A 1 -76.61 29.71 -40.34
C MET A 1 -75.60 30.73 -39.80
N LYS A 2 -75.54 30.99 -38.48
CA LYS A 2 -74.52 30.44 -37.54
C LYS A 2 -73.11 30.51 -38.18
N PHE A 3 -72.16 31.29 -37.69
CA PHE A 3 -71.43 31.02 -36.45
C PHE A 3 -70.76 32.24 -35.82
N THR A 4 -70.90 32.30 -34.49
CA THR A 4 -70.22 33.11 -33.49
C THR A 4 -68.71 32.90 -33.49
N ALA A 5 -67.93 33.99 -33.45
CA ALA A 5 -66.48 33.95 -33.18
C ALA A 5 -66.22 34.56 -31.79
N ALA A 6 -65.95 33.70 -30.80
CA ALA A 6 -65.53 34.09 -29.47
C ALA A 6 -63.99 34.17 -29.43
N LEU A 7 -63.50 35.33 -29.04
CA LEU A 7 -62.09 35.65 -28.80
C LEU A 7 -61.66 35.00 -27.48
N PHE A 8 -60.77 34.00 -27.54
CA PHE A 8 -60.13 33.38 -26.37
C PHE A 8 -58.63 33.69 -26.40
N THR A 9 -58.20 34.66 -25.59
CA THR A 9 -56.80 34.97 -25.34
C THR A 9 -56.24 33.98 -24.32
N LEU A 10 -55.49 32.98 -24.78
CA LEU A 10 -54.79 32.02 -23.91
C LEU A 10 -53.40 32.57 -23.54
N LEU A 11 -53.24 32.94 -22.27
CA LEU A 11 -51.98 33.37 -21.69
C LEU A 11 -51.11 32.14 -21.43
N ALA A 12 -50.13 31.87 -22.31
CA ALA A 12 -49.20 30.76 -22.17
C ALA A 12 -48.10 31.11 -21.15
N THR A 13 -48.33 30.79 -19.88
CA THR A 13 -47.27 30.80 -18.85
C THR A 13 -46.47 29.51 -18.95
N SER A 14 -45.40 29.52 -19.75
CA SER A 14 -44.41 28.45 -19.80
C SER A 14 -43.59 28.45 -18.50
N VAL A 15 -43.96 27.59 -17.55
CA VAL A 15 -43.10 27.31 -16.40
C VAL A 15 -41.93 26.43 -16.91
N MET A 16 -40.76 27.03 -17.10
CA MET A 16 -39.52 26.27 -17.23
C MET A 16 -39.24 25.64 -15.87
N ALA A 17 -39.49 24.34 -15.75
CA ALA A 17 -38.92 23.54 -14.68
C ALA A 17 -37.39 23.56 -14.86
N ASN A 18 -36.71 24.48 -14.19
CA ASN A 18 -35.26 24.41 -14.04
C ASN A 18 -34.94 23.10 -13.32
N PRO A 19 -34.15 22.18 -13.92
CA PRO A 19 -33.67 21.02 -13.18
C PRO A 19 -32.89 21.56 -11.99
N THR A 20 -33.42 21.33 -10.79
CA THR A 20 -32.73 21.67 -9.55
C THR A 20 -31.50 20.79 -9.55
N LYS A 21 -30.33 21.37 -9.82
CA LYS A 21 -29.06 20.69 -9.57
C LYS A 21 -29.00 20.49 -8.06
N VAL A 22 -29.44 19.33 -7.60
CA VAL A 22 -29.20 18.89 -6.23
C VAL A 22 -27.70 18.65 -6.14
N ALA A 23 -26.98 19.64 -5.63
CA ALA A 23 -25.59 19.47 -5.24
C ALA A 23 -25.58 18.42 -4.12
N ARG A 24 -25.27 17.17 -4.49
CA ARG A 24 -25.12 16.08 -3.54
C ARG A 24 -23.69 16.17 -3.02
N GLU A 25 -23.50 16.84 -1.89
CA GLU A 25 -22.26 16.76 -1.13
C GLU A 25 -22.11 15.30 -0.67
N PRO A 26 -20.97 14.63 -0.95
CA PRO A 26 -20.77 13.26 -0.49
C PRO A 26 -20.83 13.22 1.03
N THR A 27 -21.55 12.24 1.56
CA THR A 27 -21.54 11.99 3.00
C THR A 27 -20.14 11.59 3.47
N LEU A 28 -19.84 11.76 4.77
CA LEU A 28 -18.52 11.41 5.33
C LEU A 28 -18.15 9.95 5.01
N VAL A 29 -19.13 9.06 5.08
CA VAL A 29 -18.98 7.63 4.76
C VAL A 29 -18.67 7.41 3.27
N GLU A 30 -19.40 8.07 2.35
CA GLU A 30 -19.11 7.98 0.91
C GLU A 30 -17.71 8.50 0.57
N ARG A 31 -17.26 9.56 1.25
CA ARG A 31 -15.89 10.11 1.08
C ARG A 31 -14.82 9.14 1.61
N ASP A 32 -15.09 8.48 2.73
CA ASP A 32 -14.14 7.53 3.32
C ASP A 32 -14.06 6.25 2.48
N ALA A 33 -15.18 5.75 1.93
CA ALA A 33 -15.20 4.64 0.97
C ALA A 33 -14.40 4.93 -0.31
N ALA A 34 -14.52 6.16 -0.84
CA ALA A 34 -13.71 6.61 -1.98
C ALA A 34 -12.21 6.65 -1.63
N SER A 35 -11.87 7.06 -0.41
CA SER A 35 -10.48 7.09 0.07
C SER A 35 -9.89 5.69 0.17
N ILE A 36 -10.63 4.72 0.71
CA ILE A 36 -10.19 3.31 0.77
C ILE A 36 -10.05 2.71 -0.64
N THR A 37 -10.98 3.03 -1.54
CA THR A 37 -10.91 2.57 -2.93
C THR A 37 -9.68 3.14 -3.64
N SER A 38 -9.35 4.41 -3.42
CA SER A 38 -8.12 5.04 -3.93
C SER A 38 -6.88 4.32 -3.42
N VAL A 39 -6.78 4.10 -2.10
CA VAL A 39 -5.67 3.37 -1.48
C VAL A 39 -5.48 1.99 -2.12
N LEU A 40 -6.56 1.25 -2.36
CA LEU A 40 -6.47 -0.07 -3.01
C LEU A 40 -5.99 0.03 -4.46
N SER A 41 -6.41 1.06 -5.19
CA SER A 41 -5.94 1.33 -6.54
C SER A 41 -4.45 1.71 -6.57
N ASP A 42 -4.01 2.52 -5.61
CA ASP A 42 -2.61 2.95 -5.48
C ASP A 42 -1.71 1.75 -5.14
N ILE A 43 -2.15 0.89 -4.21
CA ILE A 43 -1.47 -0.37 -3.90
C ILE A 43 -1.42 -1.28 -5.12
N ASN A 44 -2.53 -1.43 -5.86
CA ASN A 44 -2.56 -2.26 -7.08
C ASN A 44 -1.56 -1.76 -8.13
N THR A 45 -1.44 -0.45 -8.29
CA THR A 45 -0.43 0.16 -9.18
C THR A 45 1.00 -0.20 -8.75
N GLN A 46 1.26 -0.19 -7.43
CA GLN A 46 2.58 -0.57 -6.92
C GLN A 46 2.86 -2.08 -7.03
N VAL A 47 1.84 -2.93 -6.91
CA VAL A 47 1.97 -4.37 -7.17
C VAL A 47 2.32 -4.61 -8.65
N GLN A 48 1.62 -3.95 -9.58
CA GLN A 48 1.93 -4.03 -11.02
C GLN A 48 3.34 -3.53 -11.35
N ALA A 49 3.80 -2.47 -10.68
CA ALA A 49 5.16 -1.96 -10.84
C ALA A 49 6.20 -2.94 -10.33
N LEU A 50 5.93 -3.59 -9.19
CA LEU A 50 6.78 -4.65 -8.65
C LEU A 50 6.82 -5.87 -9.59
N ASP A 51 5.66 -6.32 -10.07
CA ASP A 51 5.51 -7.40 -11.04
C ASP A 51 6.33 -7.15 -12.31
N SER A 52 6.16 -5.97 -12.89
CA SER A 52 6.90 -5.54 -14.07
C SER A 52 8.41 -5.53 -13.84
N ALA A 53 8.86 -5.10 -12.65
CA ALA A 53 10.27 -5.10 -12.29
C ALA A 53 10.84 -6.52 -12.13
N ILE A 54 10.07 -7.45 -11.55
CA ILE A 54 10.43 -8.87 -11.40
C ILE A 54 10.49 -9.56 -12.76
N ASN A 55 9.49 -9.33 -13.60
CA ASN A 55 9.43 -9.95 -14.92
C ASN A 55 10.59 -9.47 -15.81
N SER A 56 10.94 -8.19 -15.71
CA SER A 56 12.09 -7.58 -16.41
C SER A 56 13.45 -7.99 -15.83
N TYR A 57 13.49 -8.48 -14.59
CA TYR A 57 14.74 -8.89 -13.95
C TYR A 57 15.31 -10.15 -14.58
N SER A 58 16.57 -10.11 -15.00
CA SER A 58 17.25 -11.23 -15.68
C SER A 58 18.59 -11.57 -15.00
N GLY A 59 18.70 -11.29 -13.70
CA GLY A 59 19.95 -11.40 -12.94
C GLY A 59 20.74 -10.09 -12.85
N GLY A 60 21.77 -10.09 -12.00
CA GLY A 60 22.57 -8.88 -11.70
C GLY A 60 21.92 -7.99 -10.65
N ASP A 61 21.94 -6.68 -10.85
CA ASP A 61 21.51 -5.68 -9.87
C ASP A 61 19.99 -5.76 -9.56
N PRO A 62 19.58 -6.09 -8.32
CA PRO A 62 18.16 -6.20 -7.92
C PRO A 62 17.54 -4.86 -7.52
N SER A 63 18.27 -3.73 -7.58
CA SER A 63 17.86 -2.45 -6.99
C SER A 63 16.49 -1.95 -7.48
N LYS A 64 16.10 -2.24 -8.72
CA LYS A 64 14.78 -1.89 -9.26
C LYS A 64 13.64 -2.63 -8.55
N VAL A 65 13.82 -3.92 -8.31
CA VAL A 65 12.85 -4.76 -7.61
C VAL A 65 12.78 -4.38 -6.14
N GLU A 66 13.94 -4.14 -5.51
CA GLU A 66 13.99 -3.70 -4.10
C GLU A 66 13.33 -2.34 -3.89
N SER A 67 13.55 -1.39 -4.82
CA SER A 67 12.92 -0.08 -4.79
C SER A 67 11.41 -0.17 -4.98
N ALA A 68 10.93 -0.93 -5.98
CA ALA A 68 9.50 -1.16 -6.19
C ALA A 68 8.84 -1.82 -4.96
N SER A 69 9.50 -2.82 -4.38
CA SER A 69 9.03 -3.46 -3.14
C SER A 69 8.98 -2.48 -1.97
N SER A 70 9.95 -1.58 -1.83
CA SER A 70 9.96 -0.61 -0.73
C SER A 70 8.87 0.45 -0.91
N SER A 71 8.63 0.90 -2.14
CA SER A 71 7.51 1.78 -2.48
C SER A 71 6.17 1.10 -2.18
N LEU A 72 5.99 -0.17 -2.55
CA LEU A 72 4.79 -0.95 -2.22
C LEU A 72 4.55 -1.01 -0.71
N VAL A 73 5.58 -1.35 0.09
CA VAL A 73 5.45 -1.39 1.56
C VAL A 73 5.08 -0.01 2.10
N SER A 74 5.70 1.06 1.60
CA SER A 74 5.37 2.43 2.00
C SER A 74 3.91 2.77 1.70
N GLU A 75 3.44 2.42 0.49
CA GLU A 75 2.06 2.67 0.07
C GLU A 75 1.06 1.90 0.93
N ILE A 76 1.34 0.63 1.24
CA ILE A 76 0.48 -0.16 2.12
C ILE A 76 0.39 0.49 3.52
N ASN A 77 1.51 0.95 4.08
CA ASN A 77 1.50 1.63 5.39
C ASN A 77 0.78 2.99 5.37
N SER A 78 0.90 3.74 4.28
CA SER A 78 0.11 4.95 4.03
C SER A 78 -1.38 4.62 3.97
N GLY A 79 -1.73 3.54 3.27
CA GLY A 79 -3.06 2.99 3.19
C GLY A 79 -3.65 2.62 4.54
N VAL A 80 -2.87 1.93 5.39
CA VAL A 80 -3.26 1.60 6.77
C VAL A 80 -3.64 2.86 7.55
N SER A 81 -2.86 3.93 7.42
CA SER A 81 -3.11 5.20 8.10
C SER A 81 -4.41 5.86 7.60
N THR A 82 -4.62 5.85 6.29
CA THR A 82 -5.83 6.38 5.65
C THR A 82 -7.08 5.60 6.07
N VAL A 83 -7.02 4.26 6.03
CA VAL A 83 -8.14 3.39 6.44
C VAL A 83 -8.49 3.61 7.92
N ASN A 84 -7.48 3.66 8.79
CA ASN A 84 -7.71 3.88 10.23
C ASN A 84 -8.35 5.24 10.52
N GLY A 85 -7.97 6.29 9.78
CA GLY A 85 -8.53 7.63 9.90
C GLY A 85 -9.95 7.78 9.35
N GLY A 86 -10.43 6.84 8.53
CA GLY A 86 -11.79 6.84 7.99
C GLY A 86 -12.86 6.34 8.98
N SER A 87 -14.13 6.52 8.63
CA SER A 87 -15.27 5.98 9.37
C SER A 87 -15.54 4.51 9.01
N GLU A 88 -16.43 3.84 9.74
CA GLU A 88 -16.94 2.53 9.33
C GLU A 88 -17.63 2.62 7.96
N LEU A 89 -17.43 1.58 7.14
CA LEU A 89 -18.02 1.46 5.82
C LEU A 89 -19.50 1.06 5.90
N SER A 90 -20.29 1.61 5.00
CA SER A 90 -21.62 1.06 4.72
C SER A 90 -21.49 -0.32 4.07
N ALA A 91 -22.49 -1.19 4.27
CA ALA A 91 -22.54 -2.49 3.60
C ALA A 91 -22.49 -2.38 2.06
N THR A 92 -23.12 -1.34 1.50
CA THR A 92 -23.08 -1.07 0.05
C THR A 92 -21.67 -0.73 -0.42
N ASP A 93 -20.96 0.12 0.31
CA ASP A 93 -19.60 0.54 -0.04
C ASP A 93 -18.59 -0.59 0.15
N ALA A 94 -18.75 -1.41 1.19
CA ALA A 94 -17.93 -2.59 1.37
C ALA A 94 -18.11 -3.63 0.23
N LEU A 95 -19.32 -3.74 -0.33
CA LEU A 95 -19.57 -4.61 -1.48
C LEU A 95 -18.91 -4.11 -2.77
N THR A 96 -18.86 -2.79 -3.02
CA THR A 96 -18.20 -2.24 -4.21
C THR A 96 -16.69 -2.48 -4.19
N ILE A 97 -16.09 -2.54 -3.00
CA ILE A 97 -14.65 -2.79 -2.79
C ILE A 97 -14.27 -4.27 -3.00
N THR A 98 -15.22 -5.21 -2.89
CA THR A 98 -14.94 -6.65 -2.97
C THR A 98 -14.37 -7.09 -4.32
N GLY A 99 -14.81 -6.49 -5.43
CA GLY A 99 -14.28 -6.79 -6.77
C GLY A 99 -12.80 -6.39 -6.92
N PRO A 100 -12.47 -5.10 -6.72
CA PRO A 100 -11.08 -4.63 -6.75
C PRO A 100 -10.12 -5.41 -5.84
N VAL A 101 -10.56 -5.82 -4.64
CA VAL A 101 -9.72 -6.61 -3.73
C VAL A 101 -9.45 -8.02 -4.27
N GLN A 102 -10.43 -8.65 -4.92
CA GLN A 102 -10.22 -9.95 -5.56
C GLN A 102 -9.26 -9.86 -6.74
N ASP A 103 -9.25 -8.76 -7.48
CA ASP A 103 -8.32 -8.58 -8.60
C ASP A 103 -6.91 -8.30 -8.08
N LEU A 104 -6.78 -7.44 -7.05
CA LEU A 104 -5.52 -7.24 -6.33
C LEU A 104 -4.98 -8.57 -5.77
N THR A 105 -5.84 -9.42 -5.24
CA THR A 105 -5.43 -10.74 -4.71
C THR A 105 -4.81 -11.62 -5.81
N LYS A 106 -5.41 -11.64 -7.01
CA LYS A 106 -4.86 -12.38 -8.15
C LYS A 106 -3.53 -11.78 -8.61
N GLU A 107 -3.44 -10.45 -8.66
CA GLU A 107 -2.20 -9.77 -9.05
C GLU A 107 -1.06 -10.10 -8.09
N VAL A 108 -1.31 -10.03 -6.77
CA VAL A 108 -0.32 -10.41 -5.75
C VAL A 108 0.10 -11.87 -5.91
N GLN A 109 -0.84 -12.79 -6.19
CA GLN A 109 -0.50 -14.20 -6.43
C GLN A 109 0.42 -14.36 -7.64
N THR A 110 0.10 -13.71 -8.77
CA THR A 110 0.94 -13.71 -9.97
C THR A 110 2.33 -13.17 -9.68
N THR A 111 2.41 -12.00 -9.03
CA THR A 111 3.69 -11.36 -8.70
C THR A 111 4.56 -12.23 -7.79
N ILE A 112 3.97 -12.91 -6.81
CA ILE A 112 4.71 -13.85 -5.97
C ILE A 112 5.16 -15.08 -6.76
N ASP A 113 4.32 -15.63 -7.63
CA ASP A 113 4.68 -16.78 -8.46
C ASP A 113 5.80 -16.44 -9.46
N ASP A 114 5.78 -15.25 -10.03
CA ASP A 114 6.85 -14.74 -10.89
C ASP A 114 8.14 -14.51 -10.09
N LEU A 115 8.03 -13.96 -8.87
CA LEU A 115 9.17 -13.81 -7.96
C LEU A 115 9.82 -15.16 -7.64
N ILE A 116 9.01 -16.16 -7.29
CA ILE A 116 9.48 -17.53 -7.02
C ILE A 116 10.15 -18.13 -8.27
N SER A 117 9.56 -17.91 -9.44
CA SER A 117 10.12 -18.39 -10.70
C SER A 117 11.49 -17.78 -11.01
N LYS A 118 11.73 -16.53 -10.60
CA LYS A 118 13.02 -15.83 -10.72
C LYS A 118 13.97 -16.06 -9.53
N LYS A 119 13.64 -16.94 -8.58
CA LYS A 119 14.45 -17.17 -7.36
C LYS A 119 15.92 -17.45 -7.67
N SER A 120 16.22 -18.29 -8.66
CA SER A 120 17.61 -18.61 -9.03
C SER A 120 18.43 -17.37 -9.40
N ASP A 121 17.82 -16.39 -10.07
CA ASP A 121 18.50 -15.19 -10.54
C ASP A 121 18.83 -14.28 -9.36
N PHE A 122 17.88 -14.10 -8.43
CA PHE A 122 18.10 -13.33 -7.20
C PHE A 122 19.14 -13.97 -6.29
N VAL A 123 19.13 -15.31 -6.19
CA VAL A 123 20.11 -16.05 -5.38
C VAL A 123 21.50 -15.94 -6.01
N SER A 124 21.61 -16.06 -7.33
CA SER A 124 22.88 -15.90 -8.06
C SER A 124 23.43 -14.48 -7.94
N ALA A 125 22.57 -13.47 -7.81
CA ALA A 125 22.95 -12.09 -7.54
C ALA A 125 23.26 -11.80 -6.06
N GLY A 126 23.14 -12.78 -5.15
CA GLY A 126 23.34 -12.58 -3.71
C GLY A 126 22.20 -11.80 -3.02
N ALA A 127 21.08 -11.60 -3.70
CA ALA A 127 19.93 -10.81 -3.22
C ALA A 127 18.88 -11.64 -2.46
N GLY A 128 19.03 -12.96 -2.38
CA GLY A 128 18.03 -13.87 -1.79
C GLY A 128 17.61 -13.49 -0.37
N ALA A 129 18.57 -13.14 0.49
CA ALA A 129 18.28 -12.70 1.87
C ALA A 129 17.54 -11.35 1.91
N THR A 130 17.86 -10.43 1.01
CA THR A 130 17.16 -9.15 0.88
C THR A 130 15.73 -9.36 0.44
N VAL A 131 15.49 -10.19 -0.59
CA VAL A 131 14.14 -10.53 -1.05
C VAL A 131 13.32 -11.18 0.07
N TYR A 132 13.90 -12.12 0.82
CA TYR A 132 13.25 -12.71 2.00
C TYR A 132 12.85 -11.66 3.05
N SER A 133 13.74 -10.71 3.36
CA SER A 133 13.45 -9.61 4.30
C SER A 133 12.32 -8.71 3.79
N GLN A 134 12.33 -8.37 2.51
CA GLN A 134 11.30 -7.54 1.88
C GLN A 134 9.93 -8.24 1.87
N LEU A 135 9.89 -9.54 1.58
CA LEU A 135 8.66 -10.33 1.65
C LEU A 135 8.05 -10.35 3.05
N GLN A 136 8.86 -10.47 4.11
CA GLN A 136 8.36 -10.38 5.49
C GLN A 136 7.79 -9.00 5.83
N LYS A 137 8.41 -7.92 5.34
CA LYS A 137 7.88 -6.56 5.52
C LYS A 137 6.55 -6.38 4.80
N GLN A 138 6.44 -6.87 3.55
CA GLN A 138 5.19 -6.87 2.79
C GLN A 138 4.11 -7.68 3.50
N TYR A 139 4.43 -8.88 4.00
CA TYR A 139 3.49 -9.71 4.75
C TYR A 139 2.93 -8.96 5.96
N THR A 140 3.83 -8.35 6.75
CA THR A 140 3.45 -7.60 7.95
C THR A 140 2.59 -6.39 7.61
N ALA A 141 2.98 -5.62 6.59
CA ALA A 141 2.23 -4.45 6.14
C ALA A 141 0.84 -4.83 5.61
N SER A 142 0.75 -5.87 4.78
CA SER A 142 -0.52 -6.39 4.25
C SER A 142 -1.43 -6.90 5.35
N LYS A 143 -0.88 -7.59 6.36
CA LYS A 143 -1.65 -8.03 7.53
C LYS A 143 -2.22 -6.84 8.30
N ASN A 144 -1.42 -5.79 8.54
CA ASN A 144 -1.91 -4.58 9.21
C ASN A 144 -3.02 -3.88 8.40
N LEU A 145 -2.91 -3.85 7.07
CA LEU A 145 -3.94 -3.29 6.21
C LEU A 145 -5.23 -4.12 6.26
N ALA A 146 -5.12 -5.45 6.20
CA ALA A 146 -6.25 -6.36 6.34
C ALA A 146 -6.97 -6.18 7.68
N ASP A 147 -6.22 -6.08 8.78
CA ASP A 147 -6.78 -5.86 10.12
C ASP A 147 -7.49 -4.49 10.21
N ALA A 148 -6.89 -3.44 9.61
CA ALA A 148 -7.48 -2.11 9.54
C ALA A 148 -8.78 -2.08 8.72
N ILE A 149 -8.79 -2.68 7.53
CA ILE A 149 -9.98 -2.77 6.68
C ILE A 149 -11.07 -3.59 7.37
N THR A 150 -10.73 -4.74 7.96
CA THR A 150 -11.70 -5.60 8.67
C THR A 150 -12.35 -4.85 9.84
N SER A 151 -11.62 -3.97 10.51
CA SER A 151 -12.15 -3.12 11.59
C SER A 151 -13.10 -2.01 11.09
N LYS A 152 -13.12 -1.71 9.79
CA LYS A 152 -14.04 -0.75 9.16
C LYS A 152 -15.18 -1.43 8.42
N VAL A 153 -15.15 -2.75 8.24
CA VAL A 153 -16.17 -3.51 7.52
C VAL A 153 -17.28 -3.97 8.47
N PRO A 154 -18.56 -3.83 8.10
CA PRO A 154 -19.66 -4.31 8.94
C PRO A 154 -19.61 -5.83 9.12
N SER A 155 -20.08 -6.32 10.27
CA SER A 155 -20.00 -7.73 10.67
C SER A 155 -20.61 -8.70 9.65
N SER A 156 -21.64 -8.29 8.91
CA SER A 156 -22.26 -9.04 7.82
C SER A 156 -21.31 -9.38 6.66
N LEU A 157 -20.22 -8.65 6.50
CA LEU A 157 -19.22 -8.82 5.45
C LEU A 157 -17.83 -9.21 5.99
N SER A 158 -17.69 -9.34 7.32
CA SER A 158 -16.41 -9.64 7.96
C SER A 158 -15.80 -10.97 7.49
N SER A 159 -16.60 -12.01 7.24
CA SER A 159 -16.10 -13.28 6.70
C SER A 159 -15.52 -13.14 5.29
N ILE A 160 -16.11 -12.27 4.46
CA ILE A 160 -15.62 -12.00 3.09
C ILE A 160 -14.30 -11.23 3.18
N ALA A 161 -14.24 -10.19 4.03
CA ALA A 161 -13.02 -9.43 4.28
C ALA A 161 -11.88 -10.34 4.80
N SER A 162 -12.18 -11.24 5.74
CA SER A 162 -11.21 -12.21 6.26
C SER A 162 -10.72 -13.17 5.17
N SER A 163 -11.63 -13.70 4.34
CA SER A 163 -11.24 -14.63 3.27
C SER A 163 -10.35 -13.97 2.22
N LEU A 164 -10.64 -12.72 1.85
CA LEU A 164 -9.83 -11.95 0.91
C LEU A 164 -8.46 -11.61 1.50
N SER A 165 -8.45 -11.18 2.76
CA SER A 165 -7.23 -10.87 3.50
C SER A 165 -6.31 -12.09 3.61
N SER A 166 -6.87 -13.25 3.96
CA SER A 166 -6.14 -14.52 3.99
C SER A 166 -5.56 -14.85 2.62
N GLY A 167 -6.32 -14.70 1.53
CA GLY A 167 -5.81 -14.96 0.17
C GLY A 167 -4.57 -14.13 -0.19
N ILE A 168 -4.52 -12.86 0.22
CA ILE A 168 -3.36 -11.98 0.01
C ILE A 168 -2.20 -12.39 0.92
N THR A 169 -2.45 -12.59 2.22
CA THR A 169 -1.39 -12.94 3.16
C THR A 169 -0.79 -14.32 2.88
N ASP A 170 -1.60 -15.29 2.45
CA ASP A 170 -1.18 -16.64 2.12
C ASP A 170 -0.32 -16.66 0.85
N ALA A 171 -0.67 -15.83 -0.15
CA ALA A 171 0.16 -15.64 -1.33
C ALA A 171 1.55 -15.10 -0.96
N ILE A 172 1.61 -14.05 -0.14
CA ILE A 172 2.90 -13.51 0.32
C ILE A 172 3.67 -14.53 1.16
N GLN A 173 2.97 -15.28 2.03
CA GLN A 173 3.57 -16.33 2.87
C GLN A 173 4.20 -17.44 2.01
N LYS A 174 3.56 -17.84 0.90
CA LYS A 174 4.15 -18.77 -0.08
C LYS A 174 5.48 -18.25 -0.61
N GLY A 175 5.58 -16.96 -0.90
CA GLY A 175 6.83 -16.30 -1.30
C GLY A 175 7.88 -16.33 -0.18
N VAL A 176 7.51 -15.96 1.04
CA VAL A 176 8.39 -16.03 2.23
C VAL A 176 8.94 -17.44 2.39
N ASP A 177 8.07 -18.44 2.28
CA ASP A 177 8.44 -19.84 2.41
C ASP A 177 9.37 -20.31 1.30
N ALA A 178 9.17 -19.81 0.08
CA ALA A 178 10.04 -20.13 -1.05
C ALA A 178 11.46 -19.54 -0.89
N TYR A 179 11.66 -18.48 -0.11
CA TYR A 179 12.97 -17.83 0.10
C TYR A 179 13.60 -18.13 1.47
N LYS A 180 12.94 -18.91 2.32
CA LYS A 180 13.39 -19.13 3.71
C LYS A 180 14.76 -19.83 3.81
N ASP A 181 15.09 -20.67 2.83
CA ASP A 181 16.35 -21.41 2.73
C ASP A 181 17.55 -20.50 2.42
N VAL A 182 17.31 -19.38 1.73
CA VAL A 182 18.36 -18.43 1.32
C VAL A 182 18.50 -17.24 2.29
N ALA A 183 17.73 -17.24 3.38
CA ALA A 183 17.82 -16.24 4.45
C ALA A 183 19.18 -16.24 5.16
N THR A 184 19.85 -17.40 5.21
CA THR A 184 21.15 -17.61 5.91
C THR A 184 22.33 -17.89 4.97
N SER A 185 22.12 -18.04 3.66
CA SER A 185 23.20 -18.39 2.72
C SER A 185 24.27 -17.30 2.56
N SER A 186 24.00 -16.07 2.98
CA SER A 186 25.03 -15.01 3.08
C SER A 186 26.04 -15.25 4.21
N ALA A 187 25.78 -16.19 5.13
CA ALA A 187 26.70 -16.53 6.23
C ALA A 187 27.59 -17.76 5.95
N SER A 188 27.27 -18.59 4.94
CA SER A 188 28.03 -19.84 4.68
C SER A 188 29.11 -19.74 3.61
N SER A 189 29.16 -18.67 2.80
CA SER A 189 30.16 -18.56 1.72
C SER A 189 31.54 -18.03 2.17
N SER A 190 31.78 -17.85 3.47
CA SER A 190 33.07 -17.40 4.02
C SER A 190 33.86 -18.47 4.77
N SER A 191 33.44 -19.75 4.74
CA SER A 191 34.09 -20.83 5.50
C SER A 191 34.65 -21.97 4.63
N GLU A 192 35.17 -21.70 3.44
CA GLU A 192 35.96 -22.68 2.67
C GLU A 192 37.18 -22.02 2.00
N ALA A 193 38.08 -21.44 2.79
CA ALA A 193 39.44 -21.14 2.35
C ALA A 193 40.40 -21.03 3.55
N SER A 194 40.65 -22.13 4.26
CA SER A 194 41.88 -22.35 5.03
C SER A 194 41.96 -23.81 5.47
N SER A 195 42.46 -24.66 4.59
CA SER A 195 42.92 -26.00 4.95
C SER A 195 44.12 -26.34 4.07
N ALA A 196 45.31 -25.98 4.54
CA ALA A 196 46.55 -26.72 4.28
C ALA A 196 47.72 -26.14 5.09
N THR A 197 48.13 -26.84 6.16
CA THR A 197 49.49 -27.39 6.36
C THR A 197 49.79 -27.55 7.86
N SER A 198 50.04 -28.80 8.23
CA SER A 198 50.44 -29.28 9.57
C SER A 198 51.95 -29.19 9.81
N ALA A 199 52.37 -29.02 11.07
CA ALA A 199 53.48 -29.69 11.81
C ALA A 199 53.96 -28.79 12.97
N ALA A 200 53.67 -29.10 14.24
CA ALA A 200 54.52 -29.82 15.24
C ALA A 200 55.84 -29.05 15.57
N SER A 201 56.26 -28.76 16.82
CA SER A 201 56.32 -29.63 18.02
C SER A 201 56.69 -28.85 19.31
N THR A 202 56.26 -29.38 20.47
CA THR A 202 56.97 -29.54 21.79
C THR A 202 57.37 -28.37 22.71
N THR A 203 56.79 -28.43 23.94
CA THR A 203 57.42 -28.40 25.29
C THR A 203 58.09 -27.08 25.73
N ASP A 204 57.75 -26.43 26.85
CA ASP A 204 58.00 -26.88 28.23
C ASP A 204 57.22 -26.00 29.23
N ALA A 205 56.79 -26.59 30.35
CA ALA A 205 56.14 -25.93 31.48
C ALA A 205 57.19 -25.52 32.54
N THR A 206 56.90 -24.53 33.42
CA THR A 206 57.26 -24.52 34.87
C THR A 206 57.02 -23.12 35.52
N THR A 207 56.07 -23.06 36.47
CA THR A 207 56.13 -22.42 37.83
C THR A 207 56.18 -20.87 37.93
N ALA A 208 55.54 -20.14 38.86
CA ALA A 208 54.93 -20.43 40.17
C ALA A 208 53.86 -19.37 40.53
N ALA A 209 53.00 -19.74 41.47
CA ALA A 209 51.99 -18.94 42.15
C ALA A 209 52.50 -18.22 43.41
N THR A 210 51.82 -17.14 43.81
CA THR A 210 51.67 -16.55 45.17
C THR A 210 50.93 -15.21 44.99
N THR A 211 50.01 -14.69 45.81
CA THR A 211 49.21 -15.12 46.96
C THR A 211 48.17 -14.00 47.19
N ALA A 212 47.05 -14.37 47.81
CA ALA A 212 45.87 -13.61 48.19
C ALA A 212 46.07 -12.23 48.88
N ALA A 213 45.03 -11.38 48.82
CA ALA A 213 44.32 -10.87 50.01
C ALA A 213 43.05 -10.06 49.63
N SER A 214 42.00 -10.26 50.44
CA SER A 214 40.64 -9.72 50.35
C SER A 214 40.45 -8.43 51.17
N THR A 215 39.18 -7.95 51.25
CA THR A 215 38.56 -6.96 52.17
C THR A 215 38.63 -5.49 51.71
N THR A 216 37.63 -4.60 51.81
CA THR A 216 36.28 -4.56 52.44
C THR A 216 35.59 -3.22 52.03
N GLU A 217 34.24 -3.19 52.01
CA GLU A 217 33.32 -2.10 52.44
C GLU A 217 33.53 -0.62 52.00
N SER A 218 32.54 0.28 51.88
CA SER A 218 31.08 0.35 52.08
C SER A 218 30.63 1.78 51.67
N SER A 219 29.31 1.95 51.49
CA SER A 219 28.51 3.19 51.62
C SER A 219 28.48 4.14 50.41
N ALA A 220 27.39 4.22 49.62
CA ALA A 220 26.03 4.73 49.90
C ALA A 220 25.91 6.26 49.81
N ALA A 221 25.04 6.76 48.92
CA ALA A 221 23.80 7.45 49.29
C ALA A 221 23.18 8.21 48.09
N SER A 222 21.88 7.99 47.94
CA SER A 222 20.90 8.60 47.06
C SER A 222 20.70 10.11 47.31
N THR A 223 20.03 10.83 46.41
CA THR A 223 18.72 11.46 46.73
C THR A 223 17.99 12.00 45.49
N SER A 224 16.68 11.76 45.53
CA SER A 224 15.59 12.24 44.68
C SER A 224 15.25 13.71 44.97
N SER A 225 14.59 14.41 44.02
CA SER A 225 13.23 14.99 44.18
C SER A 225 12.97 16.20 43.25
N SER A 226 11.83 16.17 42.55
CA SER A 226 11.03 17.35 42.14
C SER A 226 10.03 17.70 43.28
N PRO A 227 9.05 18.63 43.15
CA PRO A 227 8.82 19.81 42.28
C PRO A 227 8.41 21.08 43.11
N VAL A 228 8.13 22.25 42.48
CA VAL A 228 7.00 23.20 42.80
C VAL A 228 7.01 24.47 41.91
N ILE A 229 5.82 24.98 41.56
CA ILE A 229 5.47 26.28 40.92
C ILE A 229 4.93 27.23 42.03
N PRO A 230 5.05 28.58 41.99
CA PRO A 230 3.97 29.44 41.44
C PRO A 230 4.36 30.86 40.87
N SER A 231 3.50 31.35 39.96
CA SER A 231 2.94 32.71 39.73
C SER A 231 3.77 33.96 39.33
N SER A 232 3.23 34.65 38.31
CA SER A 232 3.62 35.89 37.58
C SER A 232 3.58 37.21 38.39
N PRO A 233 4.12 38.33 37.85
CA PRO A 233 3.26 39.27 37.08
C PRO A 233 3.93 40.04 35.89
N ASN A 234 3.08 40.36 34.90
CA ASN A 234 2.89 41.62 34.14
C ASN A 234 4.08 42.55 33.77
N SER A 235 4.29 42.80 32.45
CA SER A 235 4.19 44.11 31.75
C SER A 235 5.17 44.30 30.56
N SER A 236 4.60 44.37 29.35
CA SER A 236 4.85 45.28 28.22
C SER A 236 6.26 45.83 27.91
N ALA A 237 6.79 45.54 26.70
CA ALA A 237 7.07 46.53 25.64
C ALA A 237 7.84 45.95 24.43
N SER A 238 7.22 46.10 23.25
CA SER A 238 7.76 46.43 21.91
C SER A 238 9.25 46.17 21.57
N ALA A 239 9.50 45.36 20.53
CA ALA A 239 10.36 45.75 19.41
C ALA A 239 10.22 44.81 18.20
N SER A 240 10.12 45.46 17.04
CA SER A 240 10.11 44.97 15.65
C SER A 240 11.25 44.01 15.28
N ALA A 241 10.93 42.95 14.54
CA ALA A 241 11.80 42.41 13.50
C ALA A 241 10.99 41.58 12.47
N THR A 242 11.05 42.01 11.22
CA THR A 242 10.60 41.30 10.02
C THR A 242 11.46 40.05 9.75
N PRO A 243 10.91 39.06 9.04
CA PRO A 243 11.69 38.59 7.89
C PRO A 243 10.88 38.49 6.60
N SER A 244 11.55 38.93 5.55
CA SER A 244 11.20 38.81 4.14
C SER A 244 11.18 37.34 3.72
N SER A 245 10.14 36.92 3.01
CA SER A 245 10.22 35.76 2.10
C SER A 245 9.52 36.10 0.80
N SER A 246 10.32 36.07 -0.26
CA SER A 246 9.98 36.29 -1.65
C SER A 246 9.17 35.10 -2.18
N ALA A 247 7.96 35.36 -2.67
CA ALA A 247 7.24 34.45 -3.55
C ALA A 247 6.84 35.23 -4.81
N SER A 248 7.59 34.99 -5.88
CA SER A 248 7.25 35.39 -7.23
C SER A 248 6.44 34.27 -7.87
N ALA A 249 5.17 34.51 -8.16
CA ALA A 249 4.40 33.73 -9.11
C ALA A 249 3.49 34.69 -9.89
N SER A 250 3.91 34.94 -11.13
CA SER A 250 3.23 35.76 -12.12
C SER A 250 1.90 35.12 -12.54
N ALA A 251 0.88 35.95 -12.69
CA ALA A 251 -0.45 35.58 -13.12
C ALA A 251 -0.57 35.43 -14.66
N SER A 252 -1.63 34.71 -15.03
CA SER A 252 -2.52 34.96 -16.18
C SER A 252 -2.34 34.11 -17.44
N ALA A 253 -3.29 33.21 -17.68
CA ALA A 253 -4.08 33.16 -18.93
C ALA A 253 -5.27 32.19 -18.81
N SER A 254 -6.42 32.66 -19.31
CA SER A 254 -7.79 32.11 -19.26
C SER A 254 -8.02 30.80 -20.05
N PRO A 255 -9.03 29.98 -19.72
CA PRO A 255 -9.45 28.86 -20.55
C PRO A 255 -10.42 29.27 -21.67
N SER A 256 -10.18 28.77 -22.88
CA SER A 256 -11.06 28.87 -24.04
C SER A 256 -12.21 27.85 -23.98
N LEU A 257 -13.41 28.33 -24.28
CA LEU A 257 -14.63 27.57 -24.54
C LEU A 257 -14.73 27.23 -26.03
N TYR A 258 -14.93 25.96 -26.38
CA TYR A 258 -15.47 25.50 -27.67
C TYR A 258 -16.08 24.11 -27.45
N THR A 259 -17.39 23.98 -27.22
CA THR A 259 -18.49 23.75 -28.18
C THR A 259 -18.25 22.61 -29.17
N GLY A 260 -19.17 21.64 -29.23
CA GLY A 260 -19.24 20.68 -30.35
C GLY A 260 -19.76 19.28 -30.05
N ALA A 261 -21.09 19.16 -29.94
CA ALA A 261 -21.96 18.08 -30.44
C ALA A 261 -21.63 16.58 -30.25
N ALA A 262 -22.62 15.89 -29.67
CA ALA A 262 -22.89 14.48 -29.83
C ALA A 262 -23.00 14.06 -31.30
N ASN A 263 -22.50 12.87 -31.65
CA ASN A 263 -23.08 12.08 -32.74
C ASN A 263 -23.39 10.67 -32.21
N VAL A 264 -24.64 10.48 -31.80
CA VAL A 264 -25.24 9.14 -31.70
C VAL A 264 -25.71 8.80 -33.10
N GLU A 265 -24.80 8.33 -33.94
CA GLU A 265 -25.19 7.72 -35.20
C GLU A 265 -25.39 6.23 -35.02
N ARG A 266 -26.68 5.89 -35.00
CA ARG A 266 -27.18 4.56 -35.32
C ARG A 266 -26.80 4.26 -36.77
N PHE A 267 -25.88 3.33 -36.97
CA PHE A 267 -25.82 2.56 -38.21
C PHE A 267 -26.08 1.09 -37.92
N SER A 268 -27.29 0.70 -38.32
CA SER A 268 -27.77 -0.65 -38.51
C SER A 268 -27.02 -1.33 -39.67
N TYR A 269 -26.96 -2.67 -39.63
CA TYR A 269 -26.55 -3.61 -40.70
C TYR A 269 -25.03 -3.66 -40.99
N THR A 270 -24.35 -4.81 -41.09
CA THR A 270 -24.66 -6.10 -41.72
C THR A 270 -23.61 -7.13 -41.24
N LEU A 271 -24.01 -8.30 -40.72
CA LEU A 271 -23.93 -9.63 -41.36
C LEU A 271 -22.51 -10.24 -41.48
N GLY A 272 -22.30 -11.36 -40.78
CA GLY A 272 -21.14 -12.26 -40.89
C GLY A 272 -20.59 -12.58 -39.49
N GLY A 273 -20.84 -13.71 -38.84
CA GLY A 273 -21.06 -15.05 -39.35
C GLY A 273 -19.78 -15.87 -39.16
N ALA A 274 -19.56 -16.40 -37.95
CA ALA A 274 -18.75 -17.60 -37.71
C ALA A 274 -18.89 -18.05 -36.25
N ALA A 275 -19.76 -19.04 -36.03
CA ALA A 275 -19.76 -19.87 -34.85
C ALA A 275 -18.58 -20.87 -34.95
N VAL A 276 -17.77 -20.98 -33.90
CA VAL A 276 -16.91 -22.15 -33.69
C VAL A 276 -17.27 -22.73 -32.33
N ALA A 277 -18.06 -23.79 -32.37
CA ALA A 277 -18.28 -24.69 -31.25
C ALA A 277 -17.10 -25.66 -31.19
N ALA A 278 -16.39 -25.69 -30.06
CA ALA A 278 -15.47 -26.77 -29.71
C ALA A 278 -16.01 -27.46 -28.46
N ALA A 279 -16.66 -28.60 -28.66
CA ALA A 279 -16.99 -29.54 -27.61
C ALA A 279 -15.73 -30.33 -27.24
N ILE A 280 -15.36 -30.34 -25.96
CA ILE A 280 -14.42 -31.31 -25.40
C ILE A 280 -15.21 -32.14 -24.38
N ALA A 281 -15.49 -33.38 -24.75
CA ALA A 281 -15.88 -34.43 -23.85
C ALA A 281 -14.60 -35.06 -23.27
N ILE A 282 -14.49 -35.14 -21.94
CA ILE A 282 -13.55 -36.05 -21.28
C ILE A 282 -14.39 -36.91 -20.33
N ALA A 283 -14.43 -38.19 -20.66
CA ALA A 283 -14.80 -39.28 -19.78
C ALA A 283 -13.51 -40.05 -19.47
N VAL A 284 -13.08 -40.05 -18.21
CA VAL A 284 -12.54 -41.19 -17.43
C VAL A 284 -12.68 -40.79 -15.96
#